data_AF-A0A517PBA9-F1
#
_entry.id   AF-A0A517PBA9-F1
#
_cell.length_a   1.000
_cell.length_b   1.000
_cell.length_c   1.000
_cell.angle_alpha   90.00
_cell.angle_beta   90.00
_cell.angle_gamma   90.00
#
_symmetry.space_group_name_H-M   'P 1'
#
loop_
_entity.id
_entity.type
_entity.pdbx_description
1 polymer ?
#
loop_
_entity_poly.entity_id
_entity_poly.type
_entity_poly.pdbx_seq_one_letter_code
_entity_poly.pdbx_strand_id
1 'polypeptide(L)'
;MEIESGSGRLELAEAINDPENPLTARVAVNRIWHYLMGRGIVPTPDDFGVLGRRPTHPELLDHLASQFLRGGRSIKQTIRRIVLSRTYRMGSRPDPAAVAVDPTNELWHHRPPRRLEGEAIRDALLALSGRLNPSLYGRPVPIHLTAFMDGRGRPPKSGPLDGAGRRSIYVAVRRNFLSPFMLAFDTPAPFSTMGRRNVSNVPAQVLILLNDPFVAEQARGWAERALAAAPSTRGRLEWLYESAFARPPVDDEVAVAERFLMEQATARGVPEEDPDLWADLAHALINTKEMIFLR
;
A
#
# COMPACT_ATOMS: atom_id res chain seq x y z
N MET A 1 -27.93 15.77 24.79
CA MET A 1 -26.93 16.79 24.40
C MET A 1 -27.69 18.09 24.30
N GLU A 2 -27.50 18.97 25.28
CA GLU A 2 -28.07 20.31 25.28
C GLU A 2 -27.04 21.25 24.63
N ILE A 3 -27.48 22.17 23.78
CA ILE A 3 -26.58 23.11 23.09
C ILE A 3 -26.64 24.42 23.86
N GLU A 4 -25.55 24.78 24.53
CA GLU A 4 -25.52 25.95 25.42
C GLU A 4 -25.34 27.25 24.63
N SER A 5 -24.49 27.26 23.59
CA SER A 5 -24.33 28.41 22.70
C SER A 5 -23.67 28.07 21.36
N GLY A 6 -23.92 28.89 20.33
CA GLY A 6 -23.27 28.75 19.04
C GLY A 6 -23.77 27.56 18.21
N SER A 7 -22.86 26.89 17.51
CA SER A 7 -23.23 25.85 16.52
C SER A 7 -23.49 24.45 17.09
N GLY A 8 -23.25 24.21 18.39
CA GLY A 8 -23.35 22.87 19.00
C GLY A 8 -22.22 21.91 18.64
N ARG A 9 -21.20 22.36 17.88
CA ARG A 9 -20.10 21.51 17.40
C ARG A 9 -19.16 21.06 18.51
N LEU A 10 -19.00 21.87 19.55
CA LEU A 10 -18.12 21.55 20.68
C LEU A 10 -18.78 20.46 21.53
N GLU A 11 -20.05 20.65 21.89
CA GLU A 11 -20.86 19.71 22.67
C GLU A 11 -20.97 18.35 21.96
N LEU A 12 -21.13 18.37 20.64
CA LEU A 12 -21.09 17.14 19.84
C LEU A 12 -19.70 16.48 19.87
N ALA A 13 -18.62 17.26 19.77
CA ALA A 13 -17.26 16.72 19.84
C ALA A 13 -16.96 16.14 21.23
N GLU A 14 -17.44 16.76 22.30
CA GLU A 14 -17.34 16.28 23.67
C GLU A 14 -18.14 15.00 23.87
N ALA A 15 -19.41 14.94 23.42
CA ALA A 15 -20.23 13.74 23.50
C ALA A 15 -19.66 12.56 22.68
N ILE A 16 -19.05 12.84 21.52
CA ILE A 16 -18.32 11.82 20.75
C ILE A 16 -17.09 11.34 21.53
N ASN A 17 -16.36 12.24 22.18
CA ASN A 17 -15.13 11.92 22.89
C ASN A 17 -15.35 11.50 24.34
N ASP A 18 -16.58 11.45 24.84
CA ASP A 18 -16.90 11.03 26.20
C ASP A 18 -16.39 9.59 26.45
N PRO A 19 -15.61 9.33 27.53
CA PRO A 19 -15.19 7.98 27.89
C PRO A 19 -16.34 6.99 28.09
N GLU A 20 -17.52 7.47 28.49
CA GLU A 20 -18.74 6.66 28.66
C GLU A 20 -19.40 6.33 27.31
N ASN A 21 -19.01 6.98 26.22
CA ASN A 21 -19.42 6.61 24.87
C ASN A 21 -18.59 5.42 24.36
N PRO A 22 -19.15 4.20 24.28
CA PRO A 22 -18.38 3.02 23.92
C PRO A 22 -18.04 2.98 22.42
N LEU A 23 -18.75 3.73 21.58
CA LEU A 23 -18.63 3.63 20.13
C LEU A 23 -17.31 4.17 19.63
N THR A 24 -16.87 5.32 20.13
CA THR A 24 -15.67 6.01 19.63
C THR A 24 -14.43 5.14 19.78
N ALA A 25 -14.24 4.54 20.96
CA ALA A 25 -13.11 3.64 21.20
C ALA A 25 -13.20 2.38 20.32
N ARG A 26 -14.38 1.74 20.26
CA ARG A 26 -14.61 0.54 19.44
C ARG A 26 -14.37 0.79 17.94
N VAL A 27 -14.89 1.89 17.41
CA VAL A 27 -14.70 2.29 16.01
C VAL A 27 -13.23 2.57 15.73
N ALA A 28 -12.55 3.32 16.61
CA ALA A 28 -11.13 3.64 16.44
C ALA A 28 -10.26 2.37 16.42
N VAL A 29 -10.41 1.47 17.39
CA VAL A 29 -9.61 0.23 17.42
C VAL A 29 -9.96 -0.71 16.28
N ASN A 30 -11.23 -0.77 15.86
CA ASN A 30 -11.64 -1.58 14.71
C ASN A 30 -11.03 -1.05 13.40
N ARG A 31 -10.91 0.27 13.23
CA ARG A 31 -10.21 0.88 12.08
C ARG A 31 -8.72 0.54 12.10
N ILE A 32 -8.05 0.67 13.25
CA ILE A 32 -6.64 0.28 13.39
C ILE A 32 -6.46 -1.21 13.06
N TRP A 33 -7.31 -2.07 13.62
CA TRP A 33 -7.32 -3.50 13.31
C TRP A 33 -7.54 -3.74 11.83
N HIS A 34 -8.52 -3.10 11.20
CA HIS A 34 -8.81 -3.23 9.77
C HIS A 34 -7.60 -2.90 8.90
N TYR A 35 -6.91 -1.77 9.14
CA TYR A 35 -5.72 -1.40 8.37
C TYR A 35 -4.57 -2.37 8.55
N LEU A 36 -4.41 -2.92 9.75
CA LEU A 36 -3.34 -3.87 10.07
C LEU A 36 -3.63 -5.29 9.59
N MET A 37 -4.89 -5.73 9.63
CA MET A 37 -5.31 -7.12 9.41
C MET A 37 -6.04 -7.33 8.07
N GLY A 38 -6.38 -6.25 7.35
CA GLY A 38 -7.11 -6.28 6.08
C GLY A 38 -8.64 -6.34 6.23
N ARG A 39 -9.15 -6.82 7.36
CA ARG A 39 -10.59 -6.88 7.69
C ARG A 39 -10.79 -6.47 9.15
N GLY A 40 -11.78 -5.61 9.41
CA GLY A 40 -12.16 -5.23 10.77
C GLY A 40 -12.81 -6.38 11.54
N ILE A 41 -12.74 -6.36 12.87
CA ILE A 41 -13.52 -7.25 13.75
C ILE A 41 -15.01 -7.02 13.47
N VAL A 42 -15.41 -5.76 13.33
CA VAL A 42 -16.64 -5.34 12.65
C VAL A 42 -16.27 -5.10 11.17
N PRO A 43 -16.75 -5.91 10.23
CA PRO A 43 -16.34 -5.83 8.83
C PRO A 43 -16.94 -4.62 8.09
N THR A 44 -17.89 -3.90 8.70
CA THR A 44 -18.50 -2.65 8.23
C THR A 44 -17.90 -1.46 9.00
N PRO A 45 -16.71 -0.96 8.64
CA PRO A 45 -16.01 0.06 9.43
C PRO A 45 -16.71 1.43 9.49
N ASP A 46 -17.69 1.67 8.61
CA ASP A 46 -18.51 2.88 8.56
C ASP A 46 -19.89 2.73 9.22
N ASP A 47 -20.28 1.50 9.61
CA ASP A 47 -21.59 1.25 10.20
C ASP A 47 -21.49 0.21 11.33
N PHE A 48 -21.60 0.73 12.56
CA PHE A 48 -21.69 -0.04 13.81
C PHE A 48 -23.14 -0.16 14.31
N GLY A 49 -24.11 0.36 13.54
CA GLY A 49 -25.52 0.33 13.84
C GLY A 49 -26.20 -0.95 13.35
N VAL A 50 -27.53 -0.90 13.29
CA VAL A 50 -28.40 -2.05 12.96
C VAL A 50 -28.21 -2.53 11.52
N LEU A 51 -27.84 -1.63 10.60
CA LEU A 51 -27.58 -1.94 9.19
C LEU A 51 -26.15 -2.46 8.96
N GLY A 52 -25.26 -2.29 9.96
CA GLY A 52 -23.93 -2.86 9.98
C GLY A 52 -23.91 -4.35 10.31
N ARG A 53 -22.72 -4.95 10.29
CA ARG A 53 -22.51 -6.33 10.74
C ARG A 53 -22.04 -6.36 12.20
N ARG A 54 -22.41 -7.43 12.91
CA ARG A 54 -21.92 -7.68 14.27
C ARG A 54 -20.42 -8.01 14.28
N PRO A 55 -19.71 -7.72 15.39
CA PRO A 55 -18.30 -8.11 15.53
C PRO A 55 -18.15 -9.63 15.53
N THR A 56 -17.12 -10.15 14.86
CA THR A 56 -16.80 -11.59 14.93
C THR A 56 -16.26 -11.99 16.30
N HIS A 57 -15.55 -11.08 16.97
CA HIS A 57 -14.95 -11.28 18.29
C HIS A 57 -15.30 -10.10 19.22
N PRO A 58 -16.52 -10.08 19.80
CA PRO A 58 -16.98 -8.95 20.62
C PRO A 58 -16.08 -8.70 21.84
N GLU A 59 -15.68 -9.75 22.55
CA GLU A 59 -14.83 -9.63 23.73
C GLU A 59 -13.44 -9.07 23.40
N LEU A 60 -12.87 -9.45 22.25
CA LEU A 60 -11.61 -8.90 21.77
C LEU A 60 -11.74 -7.41 21.44
N LEU A 61 -12.83 -7.03 20.78
CA LEU A 61 -13.11 -5.64 20.44
C LEU A 61 -13.22 -4.79 21.72
N ASP A 62 -13.94 -5.28 22.71
CA ASP A 62 -14.11 -4.61 24.00
C ASP A 62 -12.79 -4.51 24.76
N HIS A 63 -12.02 -5.60 24.80
CA HIS A 63 -10.68 -5.59 25.39
C HIS A 63 -9.80 -4.52 24.75
N LEU A 64 -9.73 -4.47 23.42
CA LEU A 64 -8.91 -3.49 22.71
C LEU A 64 -9.41 -2.05 22.94
N ALA A 65 -10.73 -1.83 22.93
CA ALA A 65 -11.32 -0.52 23.18
C ALA A 65 -11.03 -0.01 24.60
N SER A 66 -11.19 -0.86 25.62
CA SER A 66 -10.85 -0.51 27.00
C SER A 66 -9.35 -0.22 27.18
N GLN A 67 -8.48 -1.00 26.53
CA GLN A 67 -7.03 -0.75 26.55
C GLN A 67 -6.67 0.56 25.86
N PHE A 68 -7.34 0.89 24.76
CA PHE A 68 -7.14 2.14 24.03
C PHE A 68 -7.51 3.35 24.89
N LEU A 69 -8.66 3.30 25.59
CA LEU A 69 -9.05 4.36 26.54
C LEU A 69 -8.06 4.49 27.70
N ARG A 70 -7.74 3.38 28.39
CA ARG A 70 -6.77 3.39 29.51
C ARG A 70 -5.37 3.83 29.10
N GLY A 71 -4.95 3.56 27.87
CA GLY A 71 -3.68 3.98 27.30
C GLY A 71 -3.66 5.41 26.76
N GLY A 72 -4.62 6.26 27.14
CA GLY A 72 -4.70 7.65 26.70
C GLY A 72 -4.98 7.80 25.20
N ARG A 73 -5.70 6.85 24.61
CA ARG A 73 -6.07 6.82 23.17
C ARG A 73 -4.86 6.80 22.24
N SER A 74 -3.76 6.19 22.68
CA SER A 74 -2.54 6.08 21.88
C SER A 74 -2.69 5.09 20.72
N ILE A 75 -2.73 5.62 19.49
CA ILE A 75 -2.72 4.81 18.26
C ILE A 75 -1.45 3.94 18.21
N LYS A 76 -0.28 4.51 18.55
CA LYS A 76 1.00 3.80 18.51
C LYS A 76 1.05 2.60 19.45
N GLN A 77 0.53 2.75 20.68
CA GLN A 77 0.46 1.62 21.63
C GLN A 77 -0.51 0.55 21.15
N THR A 78 -1.64 0.92 20.55
CA THR A 78 -2.62 -0.02 19.99
C THR A 78 -2.03 -0.81 18.82
N ILE A 79 -1.36 -0.12 17.88
CA ILE A 79 -0.63 -0.76 16.79
C ILE A 79 0.38 -1.76 17.37
N ARG A 80 1.21 -1.34 18.33
CA ARG A 80 2.20 -2.21 18.99
C ARG A 80 1.56 -3.48 19.57
N ARG A 81 0.43 -3.35 20.27
CA ARG A 81 -0.30 -4.51 20.84
C ARG A 81 -0.76 -5.49 19.75
N ILE A 82 -1.31 -4.97 18.66
CA ILE A 82 -1.79 -5.80 17.55
C ILE A 82 -0.60 -6.49 16.85
N VAL A 83 0.44 -5.75 16.46
CA VAL A 83 1.56 -6.33 15.68
C VAL A 83 2.42 -7.33 16.47
N LEU A 84 2.42 -7.24 17.80
CA LEU A 84 3.10 -8.20 18.68
C LEU A 84 2.23 -9.41 19.05
N SER A 85 0.96 -9.43 18.67
CA SER A 85 0.07 -10.57 18.92
C SER A 85 0.54 -11.83 18.17
N ARG A 86 0.08 -13.00 18.63
CA ARG A 86 0.26 -14.26 17.88
C ARG A 86 -0.47 -14.17 16.54
N THR A 87 -1.71 -13.68 16.55
CA THR A 87 -2.58 -13.58 15.37
C THR A 87 -1.97 -12.75 14.25
N TYR A 88 -1.34 -11.62 14.56
CA TYR A 88 -0.68 -10.80 13.52
C TYR A 88 0.55 -11.50 12.91
N ARG A 89 1.27 -12.30 13.70
CA ARG A 89 2.50 -13.01 13.33
C ARG A 89 2.26 -14.40 12.73
N MET A 90 1.01 -14.81 12.52
CA MET A 90 0.70 -16.07 11.84
C MET A 90 1.16 -16.02 10.38
N GLY A 91 1.57 -17.17 9.84
CA GLY A 91 1.90 -17.28 8.43
C GLY A 91 0.65 -17.27 7.53
N SER A 92 0.87 -17.06 6.24
CA SER A 92 -0.20 -17.04 5.23
C SER A 92 -0.59 -18.42 4.68
N ARG A 93 0.06 -19.50 5.14
CA ARG A 93 -0.27 -20.86 4.69
C ARG A 93 -1.50 -21.38 5.45
N PRO A 94 -2.65 -21.59 4.79
CA PRO A 94 -3.85 -22.07 5.47
C PRO A 94 -3.76 -23.58 5.72
N ASP A 95 -4.40 -24.04 6.80
CA ASP A 95 -4.67 -25.46 7.06
C ASP A 95 -5.94 -25.87 6.28
N PRO A 96 -5.88 -26.89 5.40
CA PRO A 96 -7.07 -27.39 4.68
C PRO A 96 -8.25 -27.73 5.59
N ALA A 97 -8.01 -28.28 6.79
CA ALA A 97 -9.08 -28.60 7.73
C ALA A 97 -9.75 -27.33 8.27
N ALA A 98 -8.99 -26.29 8.56
CA ALA A 98 -9.52 -24.99 9.01
C ALA A 98 -10.30 -24.29 7.89
N VAL A 99 -9.82 -24.35 6.64
CA VAL A 99 -10.52 -23.78 5.48
C VAL A 99 -11.86 -24.45 5.23
N ALA A 100 -11.97 -25.76 5.45
CA ALA A 100 -13.24 -26.49 5.29
C ALA A 100 -14.32 -26.01 6.28
N VAL A 101 -13.92 -25.58 7.49
CA VAL A 101 -14.84 -25.12 8.54
C VAL A 101 -15.09 -23.61 8.46
N ASP A 102 -14.05 -22.82 8.19
CA ASP A 102 -14.08 -21.36 8.09
C ASP A 102 -13.42 -20.89 6.78
N PRO A 103 -14.13 -21.02 5.63
CA PRO A 103 -13.58 -20.69 4.33
C PRO A 103 -13.35 -19.19 4.14
N THR A 104 -14.01 -18.33 4.93
CA THR A 104 -13.89 -16.87 4.85
C THR A 104 -12.84 -16.30 5.81
N ASN A 105 -12.18 -17.16 6.58
CA ASN A 105 -11.16 -16.82 7.58
C ASN A 105 -11.67 -15.78 8.60
N GLU A 106 -12.93 -15.93 9.04
CA GLU A 106 -13.54 -15.08 10.07
C GLU A 106 -12.88 -15.22 11.44
N LEU A 107 -12.33 -16.40 11.72
CA LEU A 107 -11.67 -16.77 12.98
C LEU A 107 -10.15 -16.56 12.94
N TRP A 108 -9.61 -15.95 11.88
CA TRP A 108 -8.18 -15.62 11.75
C TRP A 108 -7.24 -16.82 11.91
N HIS A 109 -7.57 -17.95 11.29
CA HIS A 109 -6.76 -19.19 11.35
C HIS A 109 -5.51 -19.15 10.47
N HIS A 110 -5.37 -18.13 9.63
CA HIS A 110 -4.13 -17.78 8.93
C HIS A 110 -4.11 -16.28 8.59
N ARG A 111 -2.95 -15.78 8.18
CA ARG A 111 -2.82 -14.42 7.68
C ARG A 111 -3.25 -14.36 6.21
N PRO A 112 -4.24 -13.54 5.81
CA PRO A 112 -4.53 -13.38 4.39
C PRO A 112 -3.41 -12.56 3.73
N PRO A 113 -2.98 -12.93 2.50
CA PRO A 113 -2.10 -12.08 1.71
C PRO A 113 -2.69 -10.68 1.55
N ARG A 114 -1.87 -9.65 1.79
CA ARG A 114 -2.31 -8.26 1.73
C ARG A 114 -1.74 -7.58 0.49
N ARG A 115 -2.62 -7.17 -0.41
CA ARG A 115 -2.23 -6.33 -1.55
C ARG A 115 -1.81 -4.94 -1.06
N LEU A 116 -0.72 -4.42 -1.60
CA LEU A 116 -0.28 -3.04 -1.39
C LEU A 116 -1.25 -2.06 -2.04
N GLU A 117 -1.38 -0.90 -1.42
CA GLU A 117 -2.12 0.25 -1.94
C GLU A 117 -1.29 1.01 -2.97
N GLY A 118 -1.94 1.75 -3.88
CA GLY A 118 -1.24 2.51 -4.94
C GLY A 118 -0.15 3.44 -4.42
N GLU A 119 -0.38 4.10 -3.29
CA GLU A 119 0.60 4.95 -2.62
C GLU A 119 1.84 4.18 -2.17
N ALA A 120 1.64 2.97 -1.62
CA ALA A 120 2.73 2.12 -1.16
C ALA A 120 3.51 1.52 -2.33
N ILE A 121 2.83 1.13 -3.42
CA ILE A 121 3.48 0.64 -4.65
C ILE A 121 4.33 1.76 -5.26
N ARG A 122 3.77 2.96 -5.44
CA ARG A 122 4.49 4.11 -5.99
C ARG A 122 5.71 4.48 -5.12
N ASP A 123 5.53 4.54 -3.80
CA ASP A 123 6.61 4.89 -2.87
C ASP A 123 7.71 3.80 -2.84
N ALA A 124 7.35 2.52 -2.99
CA ALA A 124 8.31 1.43 -3.12
C ALA A 124 9.13 1.55 -4.41
N LEU A 125 8.51 1.88 -5.54
CA LEU A 125 9.22 2.12 -6.80
C LEU A 125 10.21 3.29 -6.71
N LEU A 126 9.82 4.38 -6.04
CA LEU A 126 10.74 5.49 -5.74
C LEU A 126 11.90 5.05 -4.83
N ALA A 127 11.64 4.17 -3.86
CA ALA A 127 12.68 3.67 -2.96
C ALA A 127 13.68 2.76 -3.69
N LEU A 128 13.19 1.88 -4.56
CA LEU A 128 14.02 0.98 -5.38
C LEU A 128 14.87 1.75 -6.39
N SER A 129 14.31 2.76 -7.04
CA SER A 129 15.06 3.62 -7.97
C SER A 129 16.03 4.57 -7.27
N GLY A 130 15.97 4.70 -5.94
CA GLY A 130 16.79 5.64 -5.16
C GLY A 130 16.31 7.08 -5.25
N ARG A 131 15.16 7.33 -5.86
CA ARG A 131 14.59 8.67 -6.03
C ARG A 131 13.69 9.12 -4.88
N LEU A 132 13.39 8.26 -3.93
CA LEU A 132 12.53 8.60 -2.80
C LEU A 132 13.16 9.74 -1.97
N ASN A 133 12.45 10.86 -1.91
CA ASN A 133 12.75 11.96 -1.01
C ASN A 133 11.99 11.78 0.32
N PRO A 134 12.67 11.51 1.45
CA PRO A 134 12.04 11.25 2.74
C PRO A 134 11.59 12.51 3.48
N SER A 135 11.81 13.71 2.92
CA SER A 135 11.48 14.98 3.56
C SER A 135 10.01 15.04 3.99
N LEU A 136 9.80 15.38 5.27
CA LEU A 136 8.48 15.55 5.83
C LEU A 136 7.99 16.99 5.67
N TYR A 137 6.67 17.15 5.60
CA TYR A 137 5.97 18.44 5.51
C TYR A 137 6.34 19.27 4.27
N GLY A 138 5.84 20.50 4.20
CA GLY A 138 6.05 21.40 3.06
C GLY A 138 4.87 21.40 2.08
N ARG A 139 5.04 22.17 1.00
CA ARG A 139 3.97 22.36 0.00
C ARG A 139 3.74 21.07 -0.80
N PRO A 140 2.49 20.78 -1.17
CA PRO A 140 2.19 19.64 -2.01
C PRO A 140 2.80 19.82 -3.40
N VAL A 141 3.29 18.72 -3.98
CA VAL A 141 3.82 18.71 -5.34
C VAL A 141 2.65 18.68 -6.33
N PRO A 142 2.58 19.60 -7.31
CA PRO A 142 1.56 19.55 -8.34
C PRO A 142 1.48 18.16 -8.99
N ILE A 143 0.27 17.72 -9.33
CA ILE A 143 0.07 16.45 -10.01
C ILE A 143 0.63 16.49 -11.44
N HIS A 144 1.21 15.40 -11.88
CA HIS A 144 1.57 15.22 -13.29
C HIS A 144 0.30 15.08 -14.14
N LEU A 145 0.20 15.89 -15.19
CA LEU A 145 -0.90 15.89 -16.14
C LEU A 145 -0.49 15.16 -17.41
N THR A 146 -1.25 14.13 -17.78
CA THR A 146 -1.07 13.46 -19.07
C THR A 146 -1.64 14.29 -20.22
N ALA A 147 -1.33 13.87 -21.45
CA ALA A 147 -1.89 14.46 -22.67
C ALA A 147 -3.43 14.35 -22.73
N PHE A 148 -4.00 13.29 -22.15
CA PHE A 148 -5.44 13.01 -22.17
C PHE A 148 -6.25 13.75 -21.09
N MET A 149 -5.57 14.48 -20.18
CA MET A 149 -6.22 15.18 -19.07
C MET A 149 -6.70 16.59 -19.44
N ASP A 150 -7.42 16.74 -20.54
CA ASP A 150 -7.94 18.05 -20.94
C ASP A 150 -9.32 18.34 -20.33
N GLY A 151 -9.58 19.59 -19.96
CA GLY A 151 -10.86 19.96 -19.37
C GLY A 151 -10.86 21.24 -18.52
N ARG A 152 -12.08 21.65 -18.14
CA ARG A 152 -12.30 22.87 -17.34
C ARG A 152 -11.58 22.78 -15.99
N GLY A 153 -10.76 23.79 -15.71
CA GLY A 153 -9.97 23.85 -14.47
C GLY A 153 -8.63 23.11 -14.55
N ARG A 154 -8.17 22.74 -15.76
CA ARG A 154 -6.84 22.16 -15.98
C ARG A 154 -5.78 23.07 -15.36
N PRO A 155 -4.89 22.53 -14.50
CA PRO A 155 -3.80 23.32 -13.93
C PRO A 155 -2.94 23.91 -15.06
N PRO A 156 -2.48 25.16 -14.93
CA PRO A 156 -1.66 25.79 -15.99
C PRO A 156 -0.27 25.16 -16.12
N LYS A 157 0.19 24.45 -15.09
CA LYS A 157 1.49 23.76 -15.06
C LYS A 157 1.29 22.31 -14.64
N SER A 158 1.87 21.40 -15.42
CA SER A 158 2.01 19.99 -15.05
C SER A 158 3.09 19.84 -13.99
N GLY A 159 2.88 18.94 -13.02
CA GLY A 159 3.91 18.53 -12.09
C GLY A 159 4.91 17.54 -12.70
N PRO A 160 6.04 17.29 -12.02
CA PRO A 160 6.97 16.24 -12.39
C PRO A 160 6.28 14.86 -12.41
N LEU A 161 6.60 14.02 -13.39
CA LEU A 161 6.03 12.68 -13.55
C LEU A 161 6.12 11.86 -12.26
N ASP A 162 7.30 11.89 -11.65
CA ASP A 162 7.63 11.19 -10.42
C ASP A 162 7.23 11.92 -9.12
N GLY A 163 6.55 13.07 -9.21
CA GLY A 163 6.17 13.88 -8.04
C GLY A 163 7.36 14.47 -7.25
N ALA A 164 8.44 14.84 -7.92
CA ALA A 164 9.71 15.29 -7.34
C ALA A 164 10.31 14.29 -6.33
N GLY A 165 10.08 12.99 -6.56
CA GLY A 165 10.49 11.92 -5.66
C GLY A 165 9.80 11.91 -4.29
N ARG A 166 8.83 12.79 -4.05
CA ARG A 166 8.12 12.87 -2.76
C ARG A 166 7.21 11.66 -2.58
N ARG A 167 7.08 11.23 -1.31
CA ARG A 167 6.06 10.26 -0.89
C ARG A 167 4.68 10.65 -1.42
N SER A 168 3.90 9.65 -1.80
CA SER A 168 2.60 9.81 -2.46
C SER A 168 1.63 10.71 -1.68
N ILE A 169 1.73 10.70 -0.34
CA ILE A 169 0.95 11.58 0.55
C ILE A 169 1.20 13.09 0.36
N TYR A 170 2.29 13.48 -0.32
CA TYR A 170 2.64 14.87 -0.60
C TYR A 170 2.30 15.29 -2.04
N VAL A 171 1.73 14.39 -2.85
CA VAL A 171 1.26 14.73 -4.20
C VAL A 171 -0.11 15.42 -4.08
N ALA A 172 -0.27 16.53 -4.78
CA ALA A 172 -1.50 17.30 -4.77
C ALA A 172 -2.66 16.48 -5.39
N VAL A 173 -3.78 16.40 -4.68
CA VAL A 173 -5.01 15.79 -5.19
C VAL A 173 -5.88 16.89 -5.80
N ARG A 174 -6.15 16.79 -7.10
CA ARG A 174 -7.09 17.68 -7.80
C ARG A 174 -8.28 16.87 -8.28
N ARG A 175 -9.48 17.25 -7.82
CA ARG A 175 -10.73 16.53 -8.02
C ARG A 175 -10.98 16.06 -9.45
N ASN A 176 -10.68 16.89 -10.45
CA ASN A 176 -10.91 16.58 -11.87
C ASN A 176 -9.65 16.08 -12.62
N PHE A 177 -8.51 15.98 -11.93
CA PHE A 177 -7.20 15.64 -12.51
C PHE A 177 -6.48 14.69 -11.55
N LEU A 178 -6.99 13.48 -11.42
CA LEU A 178 -6.46 12.43 -10.55
C LEU A 178 -5.41 11.59 -11.28
N SER A 179 -4.41 11.07 -10.57
CA SER A 179 -3.35 10.27 -11.16
C SER A 179 -3.92 8.97 -11.73
N PRO A 180 -3.66 8.61 -13.01
CA PRO A 180 -4.15 7.37 -13.60
C PRO A 180 -3.59 6.15 -12.88
N PHE A 181 -2.32 6.21 -12.48
CA PHE A 181 -1.66 5.22 -11.64
C PHE A 181 -2.43 4.97 -10.34
N MET A 182 -2.73 6.04 -9.59
CA MET A 182 -3.47 5.93 -8.33
C MET A 182 -4.90 5.40 -8.53
N LEU A 183 -5.58 5.83 -9.60
CA LEU A 183 -6.92 5.33 -9.93
C LEU A 183 -6.91 3.84 -10.28
N ALA A 184 -5.92 3.38 -11.03
CA ALA A 184 -5.78 1.96 -11.35
C ALA A 184 -5.65 1.13 -10.07
N PHE A 185 -4.97 1.64 -9.05
CA PHE A 185 -4.80 0.99 -7.74
C PHE A 185 -5.83 1.40 -6.68
N ASP A 186 -7.06 1.68 -7.11
CA ASP A 186 -8.24 1.86 -6.27
C ASP A 186 -8.13 2.99 -5.24
N THR A 187 -7.32 4.04 -5.49
CA THR A 187 -7.29 5.21 -4.61
C THR A 187 -8.70 5.83 -4.52
N PRO A 188 -9.22 6.09 -3.31
CA PRO A 188 -10.54 6.67 -3.13
C PRO A 188 -10.66 8.03 -3.81
N ALA A 189 -11.71 8.20 -4.59
CA ALA A 189 -11.95 9.45 -5.28
C ALA A 189 -12.44 10.53 -4.28
N PRO A 190 -11.92 11.77 -4.32
CA PRO A 190 -12.13 12.81 -3.31
C PRO A 190 -13.49 13.53 -3.45
N PHE A 191 -14.54 12.75 -3.69
CA PHE A 191 -15.93 13.19 -3.81
C PHE A 191 -16.78 12.74 -2.62
N SER A 192 -16.38 11.67 -1.94
CA SER A 192 -17.07 11.10 -0.79
C SER A 192 -16.06 10.49 0.20
N THR A 193 -16.56 10.16 1.39
CA THR A 193 -15.81 9.38 2.37
C THR A 193 -15.85 7.89 2.02
N MET A 194 -14.79 7.17 2.39
CA MET A 194 -14.67 5.72 2.17
C MET A 194 -13.95 5.11 3.36
N GLY A 195 -14.66 4.35 4.21
CA GLY A 195 -14.05 3.71 5.38
C GLY A 195 -13.39 2.37 5.10
N ARG A 196 -13.65 1.77 3.94
CA ARG A 196 -12.90 0.63 3.40
C ARG A 196 -12.63 0.83 1.92
N ARG A 197 -11.35 0.81 1.55
CA ARG A 197 -10.92 0.87 0.16
C ARG A 197 -11.29 -0.42 -0.58
N ASN A 198 -11.69 -0.30 -1.83
CA ASN A 198 -11.84 -1.47 -2.70
C ASN A 198 -10.46 -2.05 -3.04
N VAL A 199 -10.38 -3.36 -3.19
CA VAL A 199 -9.16 -4.05 -3.57
C VAL A 199 -9.48 -4.86 -4.82
N SER A 200 -9.32 -4.22 -5.98
CA SER A 200 -9.59 -4.85 -7.28
C SER A 200 -8.37 -5.68 -7.71
N ASN A 201 -8.61 -6.71 -8.52
CA ASN A 201 -7.58 -7.48 -9.21
C ASN A 201 -7.93 -7.53 -10.70
N VAL A 202 -7.70 -6.42 -11.39
CA VAL A 202 -8.13 -6.21 -12.78
C VAL A 202 -6.94 -6.07 -13.72
N PRO A 203 -7.03 -6.50 -14.99
CA PRO A 203 -5.92 -6.41 -15.94
C PRO A 203 -5.35 -4.99 -16.10
N ALA A 204 -6.19 -3.95 -15.94
CA ALA A 204 -5.75 -2.55 -16.00
C ALA A 204 -4.62 -2.20 -15.00
N GLN A 205 -4.56 -2.88 -13.85
CA GLN A 205 -3.49 -2.68 -12.86
C GLN A 205 -2.16 -3.27 -13.29
N VAL A 206 -2.16 -4.39 -14.01
CA VAL A 206 -0.92 -4.93 -14.58
C VAL A 206 -0.50 -4.08 -15.77
N LEU A 207 -1.46 -3.66 -16.60
CA LEU A 207 -1.18 -2.79 -17.74
C LEU A 207 -0.60 -1.44 -17.32
N ILE A 208 -1.03 -0.85 -16.19
CA ILE A 208 -0.41 0.40 -15.71
C ILE A 208 1.04 0.17 -15.29
N LEU A 209 1.37 -0.97 -14.65
CA LEU A 209 2.76 -1.28 -14.29
C LEU A 209 3.64 -1.56 -15.52
N LEU A 210 3.08 -2.16 -16.56
CA LEU A 210 3.79 -2.42 -17.80
C LEU A 210 4.04 -1.17 -18.65
N ASN A 211 3.12 -0.20 -18.64
CA ASN A 211 3.12 0.86 -19.65
C ASN A 211 3.29 2.28 -19.10
N ASP A 212 3.16 2.50 -17.79
CA ASP A 212 3.26 3.85 -17.24
C ASP A 212 4.72 4.35 -17.30
N PRO A 213 4.99 5.51 -17.93
CA PRO A 213 6.35 6.06 -18.01
C PRO A 213 7.03 6.23 -16.65
N PHE A 214 6.26 6.48 -15.58
CA PHE A 214 6.80 6.56 -14.23
C PHE A 214 7.48 5.25 -13.82
N VAL A 215 6.87 4.11 -14.14
CA VAL A 215 7.38 2.78 -13.78
C VAL A 215 8.63 2.46 -14.60
N ALA A 216 8.63 2.79 -15.90
CA ALA A 216 9.81 2.63 -16.74
C ALA A 216 11.00 3.48 -16.25
N GLU A 217 10.77 4.74 -15.86
CA GLU A 217 11.81 5.60 -15.27
C GLU A 217 12.33 5.04 -13.94
N GLN A 218 11.46 4.49 -13.09
CA GLN A 218 11.90 3.90 -11.83
C GLN A 218 12.66 2.58 -12.04
N ALA A 219 12.25 1.77 -13.02
CA ALA A 219 12.95 0.54 -13.39
C ALA A 219 14.39 0.83 -13.86
N ARG A 220 14.57 1.85 -14.71
CA ARG A 220 15.91 2.28 -15.14
C ARG A 220 16.77 2.76 -13.97
N GLY A 221 16.23 3.61 -13.09
CA GLY A 221 16.97 4.06 -11.90
C GLY A 221 17.31 2.91 -10.96
N TRP A 222 16.47 1.87 -10.87
CA TRP A 222 16.74 0.69 -10.06
C TRP A 222 17.85 -0.19 -10.68
N ALA A 223 17.84 -0.34 -12.01
CA ALA A 223 18.87 -1.04 -12.77
C ALA A 223 20.25 -0.38 -12.65
N GLU A 224 20.33 0.94 -12.79
CA GLU A 224 21.57 1.71 -12.59
C GLU A 224 22.17 1.48 -11.20
N ARG A 225 21.31 1.42 -10.18
CA ARG A 225 21.73 1.11 -8.81
C ARG A 225 22.22 -0.33 -8.67
N ALA A 226 21.56 -1.30 -9.30
CA ALA A 226 22.00 -2.69 -9.28
C ALA A 226 23.39 -2.83 -9.90
N LEU A 227 23.62 -2.22 -11.08
CA LEU A 227 24.91 -2.22 -11.76
C LEU A 227 26.03 -1.60 -10.91
N ALA A 228 25.72 -0.57 -10.14
CA ALA A 228 26.66 0.08 -9.22
C ALA A 228 26.86 -0.69 -7.90
N ALA A 229 25.91 -1.52 -7.48
CA ALA A 229 25.92 -2.20 -6.20
C ALA A 229 26.88 -3.40 -6.14
N ALA A 230 27.09 -4.09 -7.27
CA ALA A 230 27.95 -5.26 -7.34
C ALA A 230 28.65 -5.42 -8.70
N PRO A 231 29.88 -5.97 -8.72
CA PRO A 231 30.64 -6.16 -9.96
C PRO A 231 30.18 -7.40 -10.76
N SER A 232 29.63 -8.42 -10.10
CA SER A 232 29.22 -9.68 -10.74
C SER A 232 27.72 -9.72 -11.01
N THR A 233 27.30 -10.38 -12.10
CA THR A 233 25.88 -10.60 -12.43
C THR A 233 25.11 -11.21 -11.26
N ARG A 234 25.63 -12.28 -10.65
CA ARG A 234 25.02 -12.91 -9.46
C ARG A 234 24.83 -11.93 -8.31
N GLY A 235 25.85 -11.12 -7.98
CA GLY A 235 25.76 -10.15 -6.89
C GLY A 235 24.73 -9.05 -7.16
N ARG A 236 24.58 -8.62 -8.42
CA ARG A 236 23.56 -7.66 -8.83
C ARG A 236 22.15 -8.25 -8.74
N LEU A 237 21.98 -9.52 -9.11
CA LEU A 237 20.72 -10.24 -8.95
C LEU A 237 20.35 -10.41 -7.47
N GLU A 238 21.31 -10.80 -6.63
CA GLU A 238 21.10 -10.88 -5.18
C GLU A 238 20.64 -9.53 -4.61
N TRP A 239 21.30 -8.44 -5.01
CA TRP A 239 20.91 -7.10 -4.59
C TRP A 239 19.51 -6.68 -5.08
N LEU A 240 19.14 -6.99 -6.33
CA LEU A 240 17.79 -6.74 -6.84
C LEU A 240 16.73 -7.48 -6.01
N TYR A 241 16.92 -8.76 -5.75
CA TYR A 241 15.94 -9.55 -5.00
C TYR A 241 15.86 -9.14 -3.53
N GLU A 242 16.98 -8.85 -2.88
CA GLU A 242 16.99 -8.38 -1.50
C GLU A 242 16.32 -7.00 -1.36
N SER A 243 16.59 -6.09 -2.31
CA SER A 243 16.00 -4.74 -2.27
C SER A 243 14.49 -4.74 -2.54
N ALA A 244 13.98 -5.60 -3.42
CA ALA A 244 12.54 -5.68 -3.72
C ALA A 244 11.75 -6.61 -2.81
N PHE A 245 12.29 -7.77 -2.45
CA PHE A 245 11.54 -8.85 -1.80
C PHE A 245 12.03 -9.17 -0.39
N ALA A 246 13.08 -8.48 0.09
CA ALA A 246 13.68 -8.71 1.40
C ALA A 246 14.12 -10.17 1.64
N ARG A 247 14.51 -10.87 0.57
CA ARG A 247 15.08 -12.22 0.57
C ARG A 247 16.06 -12.38 -0.59
N PRO A 248 17.02 -13.31 -0.48
CA PRO A 248 17.83 -13.70 -1.64
C PRO A 248 16.97 -14.42 -2.70
N PRO A 249 17.42 -14.41 -3.97
CA PRO A 249 16.82 -15.22 -5.01
C PRO A 249 17.11 -16.71 -4.78
N VAL A 250 16.19 -17.58 -5.19
CA VAL A 250 16.50 -19.03 -5.29
C VAL A 250 17.25 -19.33 -6.59
N ASP A 251 17.89 -20.50 -6.67
CA ASP A 251 18.74 -20.83 -7.82
C ASP A 251 17.99 -20.84 -9.16
N ASP A 252 16.73 -21.30 -9.17
CA ASP A 252 15.88 -21.25 -10.35
C ASP A 252 15.58 -19.80 -10.81
N GLU A 253 15.38 -18.88 -9.86
CA GLU A 253 15.14 -17.46 -10.14
C GLU A 253 16.38 -16.80 -10.75
N VAL A 254 17.56 -17.15 -10.24
CA VAL A 254 18.83 -16.68 -10.82
C VAL A 254 19.03 -17.24 -12.21
N ALA A 255 18.84 -18.54 -12.41
CA ALA A 255 19.01 -19.18 -13.71
C ALA A 255 18.06 -18.60 -14.77
N VAL A 256 16.83 -18.23 -14.39
CA VAL A 256 15.89 -17.53 -15.28
C VAL A 256 16.36 -16.11 -15.61
N ALA A 257 16.83 -15.36 -14.61
CA ALA A 257 17.29 -13.99 -14.81
C ALA A 257 18.57 -13.91 -15.65
N GLU A 258 19.55 -14.79 -15.41
CA GLU A 258 20.78 -14.88 -16.20
C GLU A 258 20.47 -15.25 -17.66
N ARG A 259 19.60 -16.24 -17.88
CA ARG A 259 19.15 -16.61 -19.23
C ARG A 259 18.46 -15.43 -19.94
N PHE A 260 17.60 -14.70 -19.24
CA PHE A 260 16.94 -13.52 -19.79
C PHE A 260 17.95 -12.45 -20.24
N LEU A 261 18.94 -12.15 -19.42
CA LEU A 261 19.99 -11.18 -19.75
C LEU A 261 20.81 -11.63 -20.96
N MET A 262 21.25 -12.89 -20.97
CA MET A 262 22.04 -13.48 -22.06
C MET A 262 21.27 -13.47 -23.40
N GLU A 263 20.01 -13.88 -23.40
CA GLU A 263 19.17 -13.92 -24.61
C GLU A 263 18.91 -12.51 -25.17
N GLN A 264 18.63 -11.52 -24.30
CA GLN A 264 18.42 -10.14 -24.72
C GLN A 264 19.71 -9.47 -25.20
N ALA A 265 20.84 -9.72 -24.53
CA ALA A 265 22.17 -9.26 -24.96
C ALA A 265 22.49 -9.76 -26.38
N THR A 266 22.26 -11.07 -26.62
CA THR A 266 22.46 -11.69 -27.93
C THR A 266 21.53 -11.08 -28.99
N ALA A 267 20.25 -10.91 -28.68
CA ALA A 267 19.27 -10.38 -29.63
C ALA A 267 19.54 -8.91 -30.02
N ARG A 268 20.08 -8.10 -29.10
CA ARG A 268 20.36 -6.67 -29.32
C ARG A 268 21.81 -6.39 -29.76
N GLY A 269 22.70 -7.37 -29.65
CA GLY A 269 24.12 -7.20 -29.96
C GLY A 269 24.85 -6.27 -28.98
N VAL A 270 24.46 -6.29 -27.71
CA VAL A 270 25.02 -5.45 -26.64
C VAL A 270 25.62 -6.32 -25.51
N PRO A 271 26.53 -5.78 -24.68
CA PRO A 271 27.04 -6.50 -23.51
C PRO A 271 25.94 -6.79 -22.47
N GLU A 272 26.14 -7.83 -21.64
CA GLU A 272 25.20 -8.16 -20.55
C GLU A 272 25.15 -7.07 -19.46
N GLU A 273 26.16 -6.20 -19.39
CA GLU A 273 26.21 -5.04 -18.50
C GLU A 273 25.45 -3.82 -19.02
N ASP A 274 24.82 -3.91 -20.19
CA ASP A 274 24.07 -2.80 -20.77
C ASP A 274 22.90 -2.38 -19.84
N PRO A 275 22.81 -1.10 -19.45
CA PRO A 275 21.78 -0.63 -18.51
C PRO A 275 20.34 -0.87 -18.95
N ASP A 276 20.05 -0.90 -20.25
CA ASP A 276 18.69 -1.13 -20.74
C ASP A 276 18.26 -2.59 -20.55
N LEU A 277 19.19 -3.57 -20.60
CA LEU A 277 18.90 -4.97 -20.28
C LEU A 277 18.50 -5.14 -18.82
N TRP A 278 19.23 -4.47 -17.92
CA TRP A 278 18.93 -4.49 -16.49
C TRP A 278 17.66 -3.72 -16.17
N ALA A 279 17.34 -2.65 -16.92
CA ALA A 279 16.09 -1.93 -16.80
C ALA A 279 14.89 -2.82 -17.18
N ASP A 280 15.03 -3.62 -18.24
CA ASP A 280 13.99 -4.59 -18.65
C ASP A 280 13.79 -5.69 -17.59
N LEU A 281 14.88 -6.22 -17.02
CA LEU A 281 14.80 -7.18 -15.92
C LEU A 281 14.15 -6.57 -14.67
N ALA A 282 14.55 -5.36 -14.28
CA ALA A 282 13.96 -4.62 -13.16
C ALA A 282 12.45 -4.38 -13.40
N HIS A 283 12.07 -4.04 -14.64
CA HIS A 283 10.67 -3.87 -15.04
C HIS A 283 9.88 -5.18 -14.94
N ALA A 284 10.47 -6.30 -15.35
CA ALA A 284 9.85 -7.62 -15.17
C ALA A 284 9.64 -7.97 -13.69
N LEU A 285 10.64 -7.70 -12.83
CA LEU A 285 10.55 -7.94 -11.38
C LEU A 285 9.46 -7.09 -10.70
N ILE A 286 9.31 -5.82 -11.12
CA ILE A 286 8.23 -4.93 -10.63
C ILE A 286 6.83 -5.54 -10.90
N ASN A 287 6.69 -6.28 -11.99
CA ASN A 287 5.42 -6.90 -12.40
C ASN A 287 5.15 -8.27 -11.75
N THR A 288 6.02 -8.72 -10.83
CA THR A 288 5.79 -9.97 -10.08
C THR A 288 4.74 -9.78 -8.99
N LYS A 289 4.07 -10.87 -8.61
CA LYS A 289 3.10 -10.84 -7.49
C LYS A 289 3.76 -10.46 -6.16
N GLU A 290 5.01 -10.84 -5.96
CA GLU A 290 5.73 -10.57 -4.72
C GLU A 290 6.00 -9.08 -4.49
N MET A 291 6.09 -8.30 -5.58
CA MET A 291 6.20 -6.83 -5.50
C MET A 291 4.92 -6.16 -4.98
N ILE A 292 3.75 -6.77 -5.21
CA ILE A 292 2.44 -6.15 -4.96
C ILE A 292 1.74 -6.75 -3.73
N PHE A 293 2.09 -7.98 -3.33
CA PHE A 293 1.44 -8.69 -2.23
C PHE A 293 2.41 -9.00 -1.09
N LEU A 294 2.03 -8.59 0.11
CA LEU A 294 2.68 -9.01 1.35
C LEU A 294 2.09 -10.34 1.82
N ARG A 295 2.96 -11.29 2.14
CA ARG A 295 2.63 -12.63 2.68
C ARG A 295 2.88 -12.70 4.17
#